data_AF-A0A2E2C276-F1
#
_entry.id   AF-A0A2E2C276-F1
#
_cell.length_a   1.000
_cell.length_b   1.000
_cell.length_c   1.000
_cell.angle_alpha   90.00
_cell.angle_beta   90.00
_cell.angle_gamma   90.00
#
_symmetry.space_group_name_H-M   'P 1'
#
loop_
_entity.id
_entity.type
_entity.pdbx_description
1 polymer ?
#
loop_
_entity_poly.entity_id
_entity_poly.type
_entity_poly.pdbx_seq_one_letter_code
_entity_poly.pdbx_strand_id
1 'polypeptide(L)'
;MSVRTMNENQPKAAITVSKMCSLLSISRSQFYWHVKKGTFHEPHRLSNGRPYFNASQVEDNLKAREMGIGVNGEYVLFYERDNETPKQSAPSKFKLKPDYTELMDGLSALGLTGLTTSAVADAVDHCYPKGTAGQDENDVLRTVFRFLKRSGSV
;
A
#
# COMPACT_ATOMS: atom_id res chain seq x y z
N MET A 1 17.20 -6.50 13.47
CA MET A 1 18.08 -5.59 12.70
C MET A 1 18.14 -6.09 11.27
N SER A 2 17.60 -5.33 10.31
CA SER A 2 17.57 -5.75 8.89
C SER A 2 18.90 -5.35 8.24
N VAL A 3 19.68 -6.35 7.84
CA VAL A 3 20.99 -6.16 7.20
C VAL A 3 20.74 -5.54 5.83
N ARG A 4 21.03 -4.24 5.69
CA ARG A 4 21.14 -3.59 4.37
C ARG A 4 22.28 -4.28 3.63
N THR A 5 21.94 -5.09 2.63
CA THR A 5 22.91 -5.69 1.71
C THR A 5 23.71 -4.58 1.03
N MET A 6 24.95 -4.37 1.47
CA MET A 6 25.93 -3.43 0.92
C MET A 6 26.46 -3.90 -0.45
N ASN A 7 25.57 -4.14 -1.42
CA ASN A 7 25.95 -4.57 -2.77
C ASN A 7 25.38 -3.66 -3.86
N GLU A 8 24.82 -2.50 -3.50
CA GLU A 8 24.15 -1.59 -4.45
C GLU A 8 25.07 -0.60 -5.17
N ASN A 9 26.37 -0.59 -4.87
CA ASN A 9 27.32 0.41 -5.37
C ASN A 9 28.33 -0.13 -6.39
N GLN A 10 28.03 -1.23 -7.08
CA GLN A 10 28.81 -1.60 -8.26
C GLN A 10 28.45 -0.69 -9.44
N PRO A 11 29.43 -0.10 -10.15
CA PRO A 11 29.18 0.71 -11.33
C PRO A 11 28.64 -0.20 -12.44
N LYS A 12 27.32 -0.24 -12.58
CA LYS A 12 26.67 -0.90 -13.72
C LYS A 12 26.87 -0.01 -14.93
N ALA A 13 27.37 -0.59 -16.03
CA ALA A 13 27.62 0.13 -17.28
C ALA A 13 26.39 0.90 -17.80
N ALA A 14 25.20 0.38 -17.52
CA ALA A 14 23.93 1.04 -17.77
C ALA A 14 22.92 0.78 -16.65
N ILE A 15 22.12 1.78 -16.31
CA ILE A 15 21.01 1.63 -15.35
C ILE A 15 19.67 2.04 -15.97
N THR A 16 18.59 1.53 -15.40
CA THR A 16 17.23 1.89 -15.80
C THR A 16 16.79 3.18 -15.14
N VAL A 17 15.76 3.83 -15.71
CA VAL A 17 15.12 5.00 -15.10
C VAL A 17 14.68 4.74 -13.66
N SER A 18 14.15 3.55 -13.37
CA SER A 18 13.70 3.19 -12.02
C SER A 18 14.87 3.20 -11.02
N LYS A 19 16.01 2.61 -11.39
CA LYS A 19 17.21 2.62 -10.54
C LYS A 19 17.77 4.03 -10.38
N MET A 20 17.72 4.84 -11.43
CA MET A 20 18.16 6.25 -11.36
C MET A 20 17.30 7.07 -10.39
N CYS A 21 15.98 6.91 -10.43
CA CYS A 21 15.07 7.57 -9.50
C CYS A 21 15.35 7.16 -8.05
N SER A 22 15.66 5.87 -7.82
CA SER A 22 16.04 5.37 -6.49
C SER A 22 17.34 5.99 -5.99
N LEU A 23 18.35 6.16 -6.86
CA LEU A 23 19.61 6.80 -6.49
C LEU A 23 19.42 8.28 -6.13
N LEU A 24 18.58 8.99 -6.88
CA LEU A 24 18.28 10.39 -6.64
C LEU A 24 17.23 10.63 -5.53
N SER A 25 16.65 9.57 -4.97
CA SER A 25 15.57 9.63 -3.96
C SER A 25 14.38 10.52 -4.35
N ILE A 26 13.98 10.48 -5.64
CA ILE A 26 12.84 11.24 -6.17
C ILE A 26 11.84 10.34 -6.87
N SER A 27 10.58 10.80 -6.97
CA SER A 27 9.57 10.06 -7.72
C SER A 27 9.85 10.09 -9.22
N ARG A 28 9.33 9.10 -9.95
CA ARG A 28 9.49 9.02 -11.40
C ARG A 28 8.88 10.22 -12.13
N SER A 29 7.75 10.74 -11.65
CA SER A 29 7.11 11.94 -12.21
C SER A 29 7.97 13.19 -12.01
N GLN A 30 8.52 13.37 -10.81
CA GLN A 30 9.41 14.49 -10.51
C GLN A 30 10.72 14.39 -11.31
N PHE A 31 11.26 13.18 -11.49
CA PHE A 31 12.41 12.96 -12.34
C PHE A 31 12.16 13.44 -13.78
N TYR A 32 11.06 13.02 -14.41
CA TYR A 32 10.74 13.48 -15.77
C TYR A 32 10.50 14.99 -15.87
N TRP A 33 9.96 15.62 -14.82
CA TRP A 33 9.84 17.08 -14.77
C TRP A 33 11.21 17.77 -14.81
N HIS A 34 12.16 17.29 -14.01
CA HIS A 34 13.54 17.81 -14.00
C HIS A 34 14.28 17.54 -15.30
N VAL A 35 14.05 16.38 -15.93
CA VAL A 35 14.60 16.07 -17.25
C VAL A 35 14.06 17.05 -18.29
N LYS A 36 12.74 17.31 -18.32
CA LYS A 36 12.12 18.29 -19.23
C LYS A 36 12.65 19.71 -18.99
N LYS A 37 13.00 20.05 -17.76
CA LYS A 37 13.59 21.34 -17.39
C LYS A 37 15.08 21.44 -17.76
N GLY A 38 15.75 20.33 -18.08
CA GLY A 38 17.19 20.29 -18.34
C GLY A 38 18.05 20.20 -17.08
N THR A 39 17.45 19.97 -15.91
CA THR A 39 18.18 19.75 -14.66
C THR A 39 18.95 18.42 -14.69
N PHE A 40 18.37 17.39 -15.30
CA PHE A 40 18.98 16.07 -15.45
C PHE A 40 19.03 15.68 -16.93
N HIS A 41 19.99 14.84 -17.28
CA HIS A 41 20.13 14.24 -18.60
C HIS A 41 18.90 13.42 -19.00
N GLU A 42 18.57 13.46 -20.29
CA GLU A 42 17.56 12.59 -20.89
C GLU A 42 18.06 11.14 -21.03
N PRO A 43 17.18 10.14 -20.80
CA PRO A 43 17.56 8.74 -20.97
C PRO A 43 17.76 8.40 -22.45
N HIS A 44 18.85 7.68 -22.73
CA HIS A 44 19.01 7.01 -24.02
C HIS A 44 17.99 5.89 -24.18
N ARG A 45 17.76 5.47 -25.42
CA ARG A 45 16.86 4.35 -25.75
C ARG A 45 17.64 3.22 -26.38
N LEU A 46 17.45 2.00 -25.89
CA LEU A 46 17.94 0.81 -26.57
C LEU A 46 17.14 0.57 -27.87
N SER A 47 17.62 -0.35 -28.70
CA SER A 47 16.93 -0.80 -29.92
C SER A 47 15.50 -1.30 -29.67
N ASN A 48 15.23 -1.84 -28.47
CA ASN A 48 13.89 -2.27 -28.04
C ASN A 48 13.02 -1.12 -27.46
N GLY A 49 13.47 0.13 -27.55
CA GLY A 49 12.76 1.31 -27.05
C GLY A 49 12.85 1.54 -25.54
N ARG A 50 13.52 0.66 -24.79
CA ARG A 50 13.65 0.78 -23.32
C ARG A 50 14.58 1.93 -22.94
N PRO A 51 14.17 2.84 -22.03
CA PRO A 51 15.02 3.94 -21.59
C PRO A 51 16.08 3.48 -20.59
N TYR A 52 17.31 3.96 -20.77
CA TYR A 52 18.47 3.66 -19.93
C TYR A 52 19.41 4.87 -19.81
N PHE A 53 20.28 4.83 -18.80
CA PHE A 53 21.34 5.82 -18.58
C PHE A 53 22.70 5.14 -18.62
N ASN A 54 23.66 5.79 -19.26
CA ASN A 54 25.06 5.38 -19.27
C ASN A 54 25.76 5.86 -17.99
N ALA A 55 26.90 5.26 -17.64
CA ALA A 55 27.67 5.64 -16.45
C ALA A 55 27.92 7.16 -16.33
N SER A 56 28.36 7.82 -17.41
CA SER A 56 28.61 9.26 -17.42
C SER A 56 27.36 10.10 -17.11
N GLN A 57 26.21 9.74 -17.68
CA GLN A 57 24.94 10.45 -17.42
C GLN A 57 24.48 10.27 -15.98
N VAL A 58 24.73 9.10 -15.40
CA VAL A 58 24.42 8.81 -13.99
C VAL A 58 25.27 9.68 -13.08
N GLU A 59 26.58 9.75 -13.32
CA GLU A 59 27.50 10.56 -12.54
C GLU A 59 27.13 12.05 -12.59
N ASP A 60 26.87 12.59 -13.77
CA ASP A 60 26.50 14.01 -13.92
C ASP A 60 25.18 14.34 -13.22
N ASN A 61 24.18 13.47 -13.31
CA ASN A 61 22.90 13.67 -12.64
C ASN A 61 23.02 13.55 -11.11
N LEU A 62 23.89 12.69 -10.60
CA LEU A 62 24.20 12.61 -9.17
C LEU A 62 24.90 13.88 -8.70
N LYS A 63 25.89 14.37 -9.45
CA LYS A 63 26.55 15.66 -9.17
C LYS A 63 25.55 16.81 -9.22
N ALA A 64 24.63 16.83 -10.17
CA ALA A 64 23.61 17.86 -10.26
C ALA A 64 22.70 17.90 -9.03
N ARG A 65 22.39 16.73 -8.47
CA ARG A 65 21.63 16.60 -7.22
C ARG A 65 22.41 17.05 -6.00
N GLU A 66 23.69 16.70 -5.93
CA GLU A 66 24.58 17.03 -4.81
C GLU A 66 24.94 18.53 -4.78
N MET A 67 25.31 19.08 -5.93
CA MET A 67 25.73 20.48 -6.07
C MET A 67 24.55 21.45 -6.19
N GLY A 68 23.36 20.95 -6.49
CA GLY A 68 22.20 21.80 -6.78
C GLY A 68 22.37 22.63 -8.05
N ILE A 69 23.18 22.16 -9.01
CA ILE A 69 23.42 22.81 -10.30
C ILE A 69 23.00 21.80 -11.38
N GLY A 70 21.97 22.13 -12.15
CA GLY A 70 21.51 21.29 -13.24
C GLY A 70 22.57 21.11 -14.33
N VAL A 71 22.39 20.11 -15.19
CA VAL A 71 23.30 19.90 -16.34
C VAL A 71 23.30 21.10 -17.29
N ASN A 72 22.21 21.87 -17.30
CA ASN A 72 22.08 23.13 -18.02
C ASN A 72 22.80 24.32 -17.35
N GLY A 73 23.44 24.14 -16.20
CA GLY A 73 24.12 25.19 -15.43
C GLY A 73 23.20 26.05 -14.56
N GLU A 74 21.89 25.77 -14.53
CA GLU A 74 20.95 26.50 -13.68
C GLU A 74 20.93 25.94 -12.25
N TYR A 75 20.75 26.82 -11.27
CA TYR A 75 20.60 26.40 -9.88
C TYR A 75 19.24 25.74 -9.64
N VAL A 76 19.26 24.61 -8.91
CA VAL A 76 18.09 23.84 -8.55
C VAL A 76 18.10 23.51 -7.07
N LEU A 77 17.08 24.02 -6.37
CA LEU A 77 16.86 23.74 -4.96
C LEU A 77 16.07 22.44 -4.82
N PHE A 78 16.70 21.43 -4.25
CA PHE A 78 16.04 20.19 -3.89
C PHE A 78 15.63 20.25 -2.43
N TYR A 79 14.34 20.46 -2.18
CA TYR A 79 13.82 20.37 -0.81
C TYR A 79 14.03 18.95 -0.27
N GLU A 80 14.69 18.86 0.87
CA GLU A 80 14.68 17.64 1.65
C GLU A 80 13.25 17.37 2.08
N ARG A 81 12.81 16.13 1.91
CA ARG A 81 11.62 15.69 2.63
C ARG A 81 12.11 15.34 4.01
N ASP A 82 11.58 16.01 5.02
CA ASP A 82 11.70 15.52 6.39
C ASP A 82 11.26 14.05 6.39
N ASN A 83 12.21 13.16 6.66
CA ASN A 83 11.92 11.75 6.93
C ASN A 83 11.28 11.59 8.33
N GLU A 84 10.83 12.69 8.93
CA GLU A 84 10.19 12.69 10.23
C GLU A 84 8.79 12.09 10.11
N THR A 85 8.67 10.98 10.81
CA THR A 85 7.53 10.07 10.95
C THR A 85 7.27 9.17 9.73
N PRO A 86 7.38 7.83 9.89
CA PRO A 86 6.67 6.95 8.98
C PRO A 86 5.21 7.36 9.08
N LYS A 87 4.67 7.98 8.02
CA LYS A 87 3.23 8.06 7.82
C LYS A 87 2.73 6.65 8.00
N GLN A 88 2.12 6.37 9.15
CA GLN A 88 1.27 5.20 9.31
C GLN A 88 0.40 5.22 8.08
N SER A 89 0.62 4.25 7.20
CA SER A 89 -0.24 4.02 6.05
C SER A 89 -1.64 4.10 6.62
N ALA A 90 -2.40 5.13 6.21
CA ALA A 90 -3.78 5.30 6.64
C ALA A 90 -4.41 3.91 6.55
N PRO A 91 -5.00 3.39 7.64
CA PRO A 91 -5.45 2.02 7.66
C PRO A 91 -6.31 1.85 6.42
N SER A 92 -5.85 0.97 5.52
CA SER A 92 -6.72 0.37 4.53
C SER A 92 -7.99 0.05 5.29
N LYS A 93 -9.14 0.51 4.81
CA LYS A 93 -10.45 0.18 5.37
C LYS A 93 -10.69 -1.32 5.20
N PHE A 94 -9.88 -2.16 5.83
CA PHE A 94 -10.30 -3.44 6.31
C PHE A 94 -11.39 -3.08 7.29
N LYS A 95 -12.64 -3.23 6.83
CA LYS A 95 -13.78 -3.33 7.72
C LYS A 95 -13.35 -4.34 8.77
N LEU A 96 -13.15 -3.89 10.01
CA LEU A 96 -13.00 -4.77 11.15
C LEU A 96 -14.17 -5.75 11.01
N LYS A 97 -13.85 -7.04 10.84
CA LYS A 97 -14.90 -8.05 10.83
C LYS A 97 -15.57 -7.90 12.21
N PRO A 98 -16.87 -7.66 12.28
CA PRO A 98 -17.56 -7.63 13.57
C PRO A 98 -17.26 -8.94 14.30
N ASP A 99 -16.76 -8.82 15.54
CA ASP A 99 -16.48 -9.97 16.39
C ASP A 99 -17.80 -10.57 16.85
N TYR A 100 -18.20 -11.69 16.24
CA TYR A 100 -19.44 -12.40 16.56
C TYR A 100 -19.26 -13.45 17.67
N THR A 101 -18.21 -13.37 18.48
CA THR A 101 -17.84 -14.40 19.47
C THR A 101 -18.93 -14.63 20.52
N GLU A 102 -19.53 -13.55 21.03
CA GLU A 102 -20.61 -13.63 22.03
C GLU A 102 -21.92 -14.16 21.43
N LEU A 103 -22.23 -13.75 20.19
CA LEU A 103 -23.39 -14.24 19.46
C LEU A 103 -23.25 -15.74 19.14
N MET A 104 -22.05 -16.20 18.78
CA MET A 104 -21.77 -17.61 18.53
C MET A 104 -21.90 -18.45 19.80
N ASP A 105 -21.41 -17.97 20.94
CA ASP A 105 -21.53 -18.66 22.23
C ASP A 105 -23.01 -18.83 22.61
N GLY A 106 -23.80 -17.76 22.52
CA GLY A 106 -25.23 -17.80 22.78
C GLY A 106 -26.03 -18.69 21.81
N LEU A 107 -25.65 -18.74 20.53
CA LEU A 107 -26.26 -19.65 19.55
C LEU A 107 -25.90 -21.13 19.82
N SER A 108 -24.68 -21.39 20.30
CA SER A 108 -24.25 -22.73 20.70
C SER A 108 -24.98 -23.22 21.96
N ALA A 109 -25.19 -22.34 22.94
CA ALA A 109 -25.94 -22.62 24.16
C ALA A 109 -27.43 -22.93 23.88
N LEU A 110 -27.99 -22.41 22.78
CA LEU A 110 -29.34 -22.72 22.29
C LEU A 110 -29.43 -24.04 21.51
N GLY A 111 -28.32 -24.76 21.32
CA GLY A 111 -28.29 -26.10 20.75
C GLY A 111 -28.01 -26.17 19.24
N LEU A 112 -27.49 -25.11 18.62
CA LEU A 112 -26.96 -25.20 17.25
C LEU A 112 -25.53 -25.76 17.29
N THR A 113 -25.31 -26.91 16.67
CA THR A 113 -23.99 -27.55 16.56
C THR A 113 -23.47 -27.42 15.12
N GLY A 114 -22.18 -27.09 14.93
CA GLY A 114 -21.59 -26.91 13.59
C GLY A 114 -21.60 -25.49 13.02
N LEU A 115 -21.79 -24.47 13.85
CA LEU A 115 -21.86 -23.07 13.40
C LEU A 115 -20.52 -22.56 12.85
N THR A 116 -20.53 -22.01 11.63
CA THR A 116 -19.38 -21.29 11.06
C THR A 116 -19.55 -19.78 11.22
N THR A 117 -18.45 -19.07 11.41
CA THR A 117 -18.45 -17.59 11.50
C THR A 117 -19.03 -16.92 10.26
N SER A 118 -18.88 -17.53 9.08
CA SER A 118 -19.49 -17.04 7.84
C SER A 118 -21.01 -17.16 7.85
N ALA A 119 -21.57 -18.28 8.32
CA ALA A 119 -23.02 -18.47 8.37
C ALA A 119 -23.69 -17.48 9.33
N VAL A 120 -23.03 -17.11 10.42
CA VAL A 120 -23.51 -16.09 11.36
C VAL A 120 -23.47 -14.71 10.74
N ALA A 121 -22.37 -14.36 10.05
CA ALA A 121 -22.25 -13.07 9.35
C ALA A 121 -23.36 -12.91 8.30
N ASP A 122 -23.59 -13.94 7.48
CA ASP A 122 -24.63 -13.93 6.45
C ASP A 122 -26.04 -13.81 7.06
N ALA A 123 -26.28 -14.49 8.19
CA ALA A 123 -27.55 -14.40 8.91
C ALA A 123 -27.78 -13.01 9.52
N VAL A 124 -26.73 -12.38 10.08
CA VAL A 124 -26.81 -11.02 10.63
C VAL A 124 -27.05 -10.00 9.52
N ASP A 125 -26.38 -10.13 8.38
CA ASP A 125 -26.57 -9.24 7.23
C ASP A 125 -27.99 -9.38 6.63
N HIS A 126 -28.55 -10.60 6.61
CA HIS A 126 -29.92 -10.82 6.14
C HIS A 126 -30.98 -10.32 7.12
N CYS A 127 -30.77 -10.49 8.44
CA CYS A 127 -31.73 -10.06 9.46
C CYS A 127 -31.64 -8.55 9.77
N TYR A 128 -30.44 -7.97 9.67
CA TYR A 128 -30.15 -6.58 10.04
C TYR A 128 -29.29 -5.89 8.97
N PRO A 129 -29.84 -5.60 7.78
CA PRO A 129 -29.10 -4.96 6.68
C PRO A 129 -28.64 -3.52 6.98
N LYS A 130 -29.16 -2.91 8.05
CA LYS A 130 -28.76 -1.58 8.54
C LYS A 130 -27.82 -1.66 9.76
N GLY A 131 -27.38 -2.87 10.14
CA GLY A 131 -26.60 -3.14 11.34
C GLY A 131 -27.48 -3.38 12.58
N THR A 132 -26.84 -3.87 13.65
CA THR A 132 -27.46 -4.21 14.95
C THR A 132 -27.42 -3.05 15.96
N ALA A 133 -27.02 -1.85 15.52
CA ALA A 133 -26.88 -0.70 16.40
C ALA A 133 -28.23 -0.28 17.04
N GLY A 134 -28.31 -0.37 18.36
CA GLY A 134 -29.51 -0.03 19.14
C GLY A 134 -30.54 -1.15 19.29
N GLN A 135 -30.21 -2.38 18.88
CA GLN A 135 -31.03 -3.57 19.13
C GLN A 135 -30.56 -4.28 20.40
N ASP A 136 -31.49 -4.91 21.13
CA ASP A 136 -31.15 -5.76 22.27
C ASP A 136 -30.45 -7.04 21.79
N GLU A 137 -29.38 -7.43 22.49
CA GLU A 137 -28.57 -8.60 22.14
C GLU A 137 -29.40 -9.89 22.16
N ASN A 138 -30.38 -10.02 23.06
CA ASN A 138 -31.25 -11.19 23.12
C ASN A 138 -32.21 -11.26 21.92
N ASP A 139 -32.66 -10.11 21.43
CA ASP A 139 -33.57 -10.04 20.27
C ASP A 139 -32.83 -10.31 18.96
N VAL A 140 -31.59 -9.84 18.86
CA VAL A 140 -30.68 -10.20 17.76
C VAL A 140 -30.41 -11.69 17.77
N LEU A 141 -30.06 -12.26 18.92
CA LEU A 141 -29.77 -13.68 19.09
C LEU A 141 -30.97 -14.58 18.73
N ARG A 142 -32.18 -14.25 19.20
CA ARG A 142 -33.41 -14.99 18.87
C ARG A 142 -33.73 -14.93 17.38
N THR A 143 -33.55 -13.76 16.77
CA THR A 143 -33.87 -13.53 15.36
C THR A 143 -32.90 -14.28 14.45
N VAL A 144 -31.60 -14.22 14.75
CA VAL A 144 -30.55 -14.96 14.02
C VAL A 144 -30.71 -16.47 14.22
N PHE A 145 -30.99 -16.95 15.45
CA PHE A 145 -31.27 -18.36 15.72
C PHE A 145 -32.45 -18.88 14.88
N ARG A 146 -33.57 -18.13 14.85
CA ARG A 146 -34.76 -18.51 14.08
C ARG A 146 -34.47 -18.54 12.57
N PHE A 147 -33.64 -17.62 12.08
CA PHE A 147 -33.22 -17.60 10.69
C PHE A 147 -32.37 -18.82 10.33
N LEU A 148 -31.34 -19.13 11.14
CA LEU A 148 -30.45 -20.28 10.93
C LEU A 148 -31.18 -21.62 11.03
N LYS A 149 -32.14 -21.74 11.96
CA LYS A 149 -32.99 -22.94 12.08
C LYS A 149 -33.92 -23.14 10.88
N ARG A 150 -34.38 -22.04 10.26
CA ARG A 150 -35.26 -22.10 9.08
C ARG A 150 -34.50 -22.32 7.77
N SER A 151 -33.26 -21.83 7.69
CA SER A 151 -32.40 -22.00 6.51
C SER A 151 -31.78 -23.40 6.41
N GLY A 152 -31.96 -24.27 7.41
CA GLY A 152 -31.40 -25.62 7.41
C GLY A 152 -29.87 -25.63 7.43
N SER A 153 -29.24 -24.58 7.97
CA SER A 153 -27.78 -24.47 8.06
C SER A 153 -27.16 -25.31 9.19
N VAL A 154 -27.94 -26.26 9.73
CA VAL A 154 -27.56 -27.34 10.64
C VAL A 154 -28.37 -28.57 10.27
#